data_AF-A0A0G0XDR0-F1
#
_entry.id   AF-A0A0G0XDR0-F1
#
_cell.length_a   1.000
_cell.length_b   1.000
_cell.length_c   1.000
_cell.angle_alpha   90.00
_cell.angle_beta   90.00
_cell.angle_gamma   90.00
#
_symmetry.space_group_name_H-M   'P 1'
#
loop_
_entity.id
_entity.type
_entity.pdbx_description
1 polymer ?
#
loop_
_entity_poly.entity_id
_entity_poly.type
_entity_poly.pdbx_seq_one_letter_code
_entity_poly.pdbx_strand_id
1 'polypeptide(L)'
;ITNFAKERNKLLEKAKGDWVLFLDSDEEVVGDRWPVNSGFLGYRIRRDNYFLGSFVCSEWLVRLGKKNAGKWVRRVHEFWDIKQLSYLASVIIKHDTAENLHEYITKINRYSTLHALANKEEGKKAGLLKIIFYSMAKFIFTLIKSRHIVFSIIQSLHSFLSWSKLYFLHS
;
A
#
# COMPACT_ATOMS: atom_id res chain seq x y z
N ILE A 1 5.32 6.88 -12.24
CA ILE A 1 4.10 6.04 -12.21
C ILE A 1 2.92 6.85 -11.68
N THR A 2 1.87 7.02 -12.48
CA THR A 2 0.64 7.74 -12.10
C THR A 2 -0.54 6.81 -11.85
N ASN A 3 -0.41 5.51 -12.14
CA ASN A 3 -1.37 4.46 -11.80
C ASN A 3 -0.63 3.14 -11.60
N PHE A 4 -0.46 2.74 -10.33
CA PHE A 4 0.29 1.55 -9.94
C PHE A 4 -0.41 0.26 -10.40
N ALA A 5 -1.73 0.14 -10.21
CA ALA A 5 -2.48 -1.03 -10.67
C ALA A 5 -2.36 -1.25 -12.20
N LYS A 6 -2.45 -0.17 -13.00
CA LYS A 6 -2.31 -0.27 -14.46
C LYS A 6 -0.94 -0.83 -14.85
N GLU A 7 0.14 -0.35 -14.23
CA GLU A 7 1.48 -0.86 -14.53
C GLU A 7 1.67 -2.30 -14.03
N ARG A 8 1.16 -2.65 -12.84
CA ARG A 8 1.21 -4.04 -12.34
C ARG A 8 0.42 -5.02 -13.21
N ASN A 9 -0.73 -4.62 -13.74
CA ASN A 9 -1.51 -5.46 -14.66
C ASN A 9 -0.75 -5.71 -15.98
N LYS A 10 -0.06 -4.72 -16.55
CA LYS A 10 0.81 -4.93 -17.72
C LYS A 10 1.96 -5.90 -17.43
N LEU A 11 2.55 -5.82 -16.23
CA LEU A 11 3.59 -6.76 -15.81
C LEU A 11 3.01 -8.17 -15.62
N LEU A 12 1.81 -8.28 -15.07
CA LEU A 12 1.09 -9.54 -14.90
C LEU A 12 0.86 -10.25 -16.25
N GLU A 13 0.45 -9.52 -17.28
CA GLU A 13 0.26 -10.05 -18.64
C GLU A 13 1.57 -10.63 -19.21
N LYS A 14 2.70 -9.96 -18.97
CA LYS A 14 4.04 -10.36 -19.43
C LYS A 14 4.65 -11.49 -18.64
N ALA A 15 4.20 -11.74 -17.41
CA ALA A 15 4.73 -12.80 -16.56
C ALA A 15 4.52 -14.18 -17.22
N LYS A 16 5.55 -15.03 -17.20
CA LYS A 16 5.51 -16.37 -17.82
C LYS A 16 5.21 -17.50 -16.84
N GLY A 17 5.42 -17.26 -15.53
CA GLY A 17 5.17 -18.25 -14.49
C GLY A 17 3.68 -18.34 -14.12
N ASP A 18 3.26 -19.53 -13.67
CA ASP A 18 1.91 -19.75 -13.16
C ASP A 18 1.63 -18.96 -11.89
N TRP A 19 2.64 -18.86 -11.03
CA TRP A 19 2.66 -18.06 -9.82
C TRP A 19 3.52 -16.82 -10.02
N VAL A 20 2.99 -15.67 -9.61
CA VAL A 20 3.63 -14.37 -9.77
C VAL A 20 3.73 -13.70 -8.40
N LEU A 21 4.96 -13.35 -8.02
CA LEU A 21 5.26 -12.52 -6.87
C LEU A 21 5.48 -11.08 -7.35
N PHE A 22 4.73 -10.13 -6.80
CA PHE A 22 5.00 -8.70 -6.99
C PHE A 22 5.80 -8.18 -5.80
N LEU A 23 6.92 -7.52 -6.09
CA LEU A 23 7.74 -6.80 -5.12
C LEU A 23 7.99 -5.40 -5.65
N ASP A 24 7.94 -4.43 -4.76
CA ASP A 24 8.40 -3.07 -5.06
C ASP A 24 9.93 -3.00 -4.96
N SER A 25 10.54 -1.97 -5.56
CA SER A 25 12.01 -1.83 -5.57
C SER A 25 12.62 -1.55 -4.18
N ASP A 26 11.79 -1.10 -3.24
CA ASP A 26 12.10 -0.87 -1.82
C ASP A 26 11.69 -2.05 -0.93
N GLU A 27 11.37 -3.22 -1.51
CA GLU A 27 10.98 -4.44 -0.80
C GLU A 27 12.03 -5.56 -0.98
N GLU A 28 12.39 -6.22 0.12
CA GLU A 28 13.30 -7.38 0.16
C GLU A 28 12.58 -8.61 0.73
N VAL A 29 12.76 -9.78 0.12
CA VAL A 29 12.20 -11.03 0.63
C VAL A 29 13.15 -11.69 1.63
N VAL A 30 12.62 -12.02 2.80
CA VAL A 30 13.28 -12.79 3.84
C VAL A 30 12.58 -14.14 4.00
N GLY A 31 13.30 -15.21 3.68
CA GLY A 31 12.82 -16.58 3.71
C GLY A 31 12.88 -17.23 2.32
N ASP A 32 13.09 -18.54 2.31
CA ASP A 32 13.34 -19.36 1.12
C ASP A 32 12.25 -20.43 0.90
N ARG A 33 11.38 -20.65 1.89
CA ARG A 33 10.32 -21.67 1.84
C ARG A 33 8.99 -21.10 1.36
N TRP A 34 8.55 -21.59 0.20
CA TRP A 34 7.30 -21.23 -0.45
C TRP A 34 6.34 -22.42 -0.53
N PRO A 35 5.71 -22.85 0.58
CA PRO A 35 4.74 -23.95 0.60
C PRO A 35 3.41 -23.53 -0.04
N VAL A 36 3.45 -23.29 -1.34
CA VAL A 36 2.29 -22.93 -2.16
C VAL A 36 1.45 -24.19 -2.40
N ASN A 37 0.16 -24.09 -2.14
CA ASN A 37 -0.83 -25.16 -2.29
C ASN A 37 -1.77 -24.82 -3.46
N SER A 38 -2.08 -25.83 -4.28
CA SER A 38 -2.94 -25.68 -5.46
C SER A 38 -4.38 -25.25 -5.16
N GLY A 39 -4.87 -25.50 -3.92
CA GLY A 39 -6.21 -25.13 -3.45
C GLY A 39 -6.42 -23.65 -3.19
N PHE A 40 -5.37 -22.83 -3.25
CA PHE A 40 -5.47 -21.37 -3.17
C PHE A 40 -5.06 -20.71 -4.48
N LEU A 41 -5.55 -19.50 -4.71
CA LEU A 41 -5.24 -18.68 -5.88
C LEU A 41 -4.26 -17.55 -5.55
N GLY A 42 -4.01 -17.29 -4.27
CA GLY A 42 -3.02 -16.31 -3.82
C GLY A 42 -2.74 -16.37 -2.34
N TYR A 43 -1.73 -15.62 -1.93
CA TYR A 43 -1.23 -15.58 -0.58
C TYR A 43 -1.01 -14.14 -0.12
N ARG A 44 -1.44 -13.90 1.12
CA ARG A 44 -0.99 -12.75 1.91
C ARG A 44 0.36 -13.07 2.52
N ILE A 45 1.32 -12.19 2.31
CA ILE A 45 2.66 -12.26 2.89
C ILE A 45 2.79 -11.13 3.90
N ARG A 46 3.46 -11.41 5.03
CA ARG A 46 3.69 -10.40 6.05
C ARG A 46 4.73 -9.42 5.52
N ARG A 47 4.40 -8.13 5.52
CA ARG A 47 5.31 -7.05 5.22
C ARG A 47 5.67 -6.31 6.50
N ASP A 48 6.96 -6.29 6.82
CA ASP A 48 7.53 -5.56 7.94
C ASP A 48 8.05 -4.22 7.42
N ASN A 49 7.40 -3.14 7.82
CA ASN A 49 7.72 -1.79 7.35
C ASN A 49 8.77 -1.15 8.26
N TYR A 50 9.80 -0.59 7.65
CA TYR A 50 10.85 0.19 8.28
C TYR A 50 10.75 1.64 7.81
N PHE A 51 10.96 2.58 8.72
CA PHE A 51 10.96 4.02 8.46
C PHE A 51 12.23 4.60 9.06
N LEU A 52 13.10 5.18 8.22
CA LEU A 52 14.40 5.70 8.63
C LEU A 52 15.22 4.65 9.42
N GLY A 53 15.25 3.42 8.93
CA GLY A 53 15.92 2.28 9.56
C GLY A 53 15.22 1.70 10.80
N SER A 54 14.13 2.29 11.28
CA SER A 54 13.40 1.81 12.45
C SER A 54 12.17 1.02 12.05
N PHE A 55 12.00 -0.19 12.61
CA PHE A 55 10.76 -0.95 12.44
C PHE A 55 9.58 -0.15 12.98
N VAL A 56 8.52 0.00 12.18
CA VAL A 56 7.30 0.72 12.59
C VAL A 56 6.11 -0.22 12.73
N CYS A 57 5.82 -1.08 11.76
CA CYS A 57 4.69 -2.00 11.88
C CYS A 57 4.72 -3.12 10.84
N SER A 58 4.04 -4.20 11.15
CA SER A 58 3.74 -5.27 10.20
C SER A 58 2.34 -5.12 9.61
N GLU A 59 2.17 -5.63 8.39
CA GLU A 59 0.86 -5.81 7.76
C GLU A 59 0.84 -7.01 6.83
N TRP A 60 -0.35 -7.48 6.47
CA TRP A 60 -0.53 -8.60 5.56
C TRP A 60 -1.05 -8.11 4.22
N LEU A 61 -0.26 -8.31 3.15
CA LEU A 61 -0.61 -7.86 1.81
C LEU A 61 -0.62 -9.03 0.82
N VAL A 62 -1.55 -8.99 -0.13
CA VAL A 62 -1.54 -9.93 -1.25
C VAL A 62 -0.37 -9.57 -2.16
N ARG A 63 0.63 -10.45 -2.21
CA ARG A 63 1.88 -10.25 -2.95
C ARG A 63 2.19 -11.39 -3.89
N LEU A 64 1.73 -12.60 -3.57
CA LEU A 64 1.86 -13.80 -4.39
C LEU A 64 0.49 -14.27 -4.87
N GLY A 65 0.34 -14.56 -6.15
CA GLY A 65 -0.92 -15.04 -6.73
C GLY A 65 -0.71 -15.80 -8.02
N LYS A 66 -1.68 -16.63 -8.41
CA LYS A 66 -1.68 -17.20 -9.76
C LYS A 66 -1.88 -16.08 -10.77
N LYS A 67 -1.22 -16.15 -11.92
CA LYS A 67 -1.26 -15.11 -12.97
C LYS A 67 -2.69 -14.65 -13.31
N ASN A 68 -3.64 -15.59 -13.38
CA ASN A 68 -5.03 -15.33 -13.78
C ASN A 68 -6.02 -15.21 -12.58
N ALA A 69 -5.52 -15.13 -11.34
CA ALA A 69 -6.35 -15.16 -10.12
C ALA A 69 -7.13 -13.85 -9.84
N GLY A 70 -6.86 -12.79 -10.60
CA GLY A 70 -7.42 -11.47 -10.35
C GLY A 70 -6.64 -10.37 -11.04
N LYS A 71 -7.05 -9.11 -10.82
CA LYS A 71 -6.37 -7.92 -11.34
C LYS A 71 -6.00 -6.96 -10.21
N TRP A 72 -4.95 -6.18 -10.43
CA TRP A 72 -4.66 -5.04 -9.57
C TRP A 72 -5.71 -3.96 -9.78
N VAL A 73 -6.19 -3.40 -8.67
CA VAL A 73 -7.22 -2.36 -8.64
C VAL A 73 -6.68 -1.15 -7.92
N ARG A 74 -7.19 0.03 -8.31
CA ARG A 74 -6.90 1.35 -7.73
C ARG A 74 -5.56 1.95 -8.13
N ARG A 75 -5.54 3.27 -8.32
CA ARG A 75 -4.39 4.02 -8.84
C ARG A 75 -3.19 4.05 -7.89
N VAL A 76 -3.44 4.15 -6.59
CA VAL A 76 -2.45 4.17 -5.49
C VAL A 76 -3.10 3.47 -4.29
N HIS A 77 -2.28 2.90 -3.41
CA HIS A 77 -2.76 1.94 -2.41
C HIS A 77 -3.52 0.81 -3.11
N GLU A 78 -2.97 0.38 -4.23
CA GLU A 78 -3.47 -0.69 -5.07
C GLU A 78 -3.45 -2.02 -4.33
N PHE A 79 -4.43 -2.85 -4.64
CA PHE A 79 -4.54 -4.19 -4.10
C PHE A 79 -4.82 -5.16 -5.23
N TRP A 80 -4.35 -6.39 -5.08
CA TRP A 80 -4.64 -7.46 -6.02
C TRP A 80 -5.95 -8.14 -5.60
N ASP A 81 -6.99 -7.97 -6.41
CA ASP A 81 -8.32 -8.51 -6.14
C ASP A 81 -8.37 -10.01 -6.46
N ILE A 82 -7.88 -10.81 -5.51
CA ILE A 82 -7.91 -12.27 -5.53
C ILE A 82 -8.88 -12.75 -4.45
N LYS A 83 -9.73 -13.71 -4.78
CA LYS A 83 -10.72 -14.28 -3.84
C LYS A 83 -10.11 -15.31 -2.88
N GLN A 84 -9.74 -16.48 -3.41
CA GLN A 84 -9.29 -17.64 -2.63
C GLN A 84 -7.85 -17.44 -2.13
N LEU A 85 -7.73 -16.77 -0.99
CA LEU A 85 -6.46 -16.36 -0.39
C LEU A 85 -6.14 -17.19 0.86
N SER A 86 -4.86 -17.47 1.06
CA SER A 86 -4.30 -17.96 2.32
C SER A 86 -3.21 -17.03 2.84
N TYR A 87 -2.58 -17.39 3.96
CA TYR A 87 -1.46 -16.67 4.56
C TYR A 87 -0.19 -17.49 4.40
N LEU A 88 0.90 -16.85 3.96
CA LEU A 88 2.20 -17.48 3.84
C LEU A 88 3.13 -16.90 4.91
N ALA A 89 3.08 -17.47 6.11
CA ALA A 89 3.85 -16.98 7.26
C ALA A 89 5.34 -17.39 7.24
N SER A 90 5.73 -18.33 6.37
CA SER A 90 7.12 -18.77 6.21
C SER A 90 8.01 -17.75 5.48
N VAL A 91 7.42 -16.72 4.88
CA VAL A 91 8.10 -15.66 4.13
C VAL A 91 7.70 -14.31 4.70
N ILE A 92 8.67 -13.42 4.81
CA ILE A 92 8.47 -12.02 5.23
C ILE A 92 8.99 -11.12 4.11
N ILE A 93 8.32 -10.01 3.87
CA ILE A 93 8.81 -8.94 3.01
C ILE A 93 9.26 -7.80 3.92
N LYS A 94 10.54 -7.44 3.92
CA LYS A 94 11.01 -6.20 4.52
C LYS A 94 10.73 -5.07 3.53
N HIS A 95 10.28 -3.93 4.03
CA HIS A 95 9.97 -2.76 3.20
C HIS A 95 10.56 -1.50 3.82
N ASP A 96 11.54 -0.93 3.14
CA ASP A 96 12.18 0.32 3.54
C ASP A 96 11.37 1.50 2.99
N THR A 97 10.46 2.01 3.83
CA THR A 97 9.47 2.99 3.40
C THR A 97 10.11 4.28 2.88
N ALA A 98 11.24 4.67 3.48
CA ALA A 98 12.10 5.79 3.10
C ALA A 98 13.44 5.74 3.85
N GLU A 99 14.51 6.20 3.18
CA GLU A 99 15.85 6.34 3.76
C GLU A 99 16.04 7.66 4.51
N ASN A 100 15.39 8.74 4.04
CA ASN A 100 15.44 10.06 4.65
C ASN A 100 14.10 10.80 4.59
N LEU A 101 13.97 11.87 5.39
CA LEU A 101 12.73 12.65 5.47
C LEU A 101 12.40 13.41 4.18
N HIS A 102 13.41 13.86 3.44
CA HIS A 102 13.19 14.62 2.20
C HIS A 102 12.48 13.77 1.14
N GLU A 103 12.98 12.57 0.89
CA GLU A 103 12.35 11.60 0.00
C GLU A 103 10.97 11.21 0.48
N TYR A 104 10.82 11.01 1.79
CA TYR A 104 9.54 10.61 2.34
C TYR A 104 8.47 11.68 2.17
N ILE A 105 8.77 12.94 2.49
CA ILE A 105 7.84 14.06 2.29
C ILE A 105 7.50 14.23 0.80
N THR A 106 8.47 14.06 -0.10
CA THR A 106 8.24 14.07 -1.55
C THR A 106 7.30 12.95 -1.99
N LYS A 107 7.52 11.72 -1.49
CA LYS A 107 6.65 10.54 -1.70
C LYS A 107 5.24 10.82 -1.20
N ILE A 108 5.09 11.36 0.02
CA ILE A 108 3.81 11.70 0.65
C ILE A 108 3.04 12.75 -0.14
N ASN A 109 3.72 13.81 -0.62
CA ASN A 109 3.08 14.83 -1.44
C ASN A 109 2.59 14.25 -2.77
N ARG A 110 3.41 13.44 -3.46
CA ARG A 110 3.01 12.78 -4.70
C ARG A 110 1.86 11.80 -4.48
N TYR A 111 1.94 10.95 -3.46
CA TYR A 111 0.97 9.89 -3.20
C TYR A 111 -0.36 10.45 -2.72
N SER A 112 -0.38 11.53 -1.92
CA SER A 112 -1.64 12.21 -1.57
C SER A 112 -2.37 12.77 -2.79
N THR A 113 -1.64 13.27 -3.81
CA THR A 113 -2.28 13.71 -5.07
C THR A 113 -2.92 12.53 -5.79
N LEU A 114 -2.20 11.41 -5.93
CA LEU A 114 -2.75 10.21 -6.55
C LEU A 114 -3.94 9.65 -5.77
N HIS A 115 -3.91 9.77 -4.44
CA HIS A 115 -4.96 9.29 -3.56
C HIS A 115 -6.21 10.15 -3.65
N ALA A 116 -6.06 11.48 -3.78
CA ALA A 116 -7.16 12.39 -4.08
C ALA A 116 -7.84 12.02 -5.41
N LEU A 117 -7.05 11.80 -6.48
CA LEU A 117 -7.59 11.37 -7.77
C LEU A 117 -8.32 10.03 -7.69
N ALA A 118 -7.74 9.03 -7.00
CA ALA A 118 -8.39 7.74 -6.79
C ALA A 118 -9.71 7.90 -6.02
N ASN A 119 -9.74 8.73 -4.97
CA ASN A 119 -10.97 8.99 -4.22
C ASN A 119 -12.04 9.67 -5.08
N LYS A 120 -11.66 10.59 -5.99
CA LYS A 120 -12.57 11.20 -6.97
C LYS A 120 -13.14 10.18 -7.95
N GLU A 121 -12.29 9.30 -8.50
CA GLU A 121 -12.69 8.19 -9.38
C GLU A 121 -13.66 7.23 -8.68
N GLU A 122 -13.49 7.03 -7.37
CA GLU A 122 -14.37 6.22 -6.51
C GLU A 122 -15.66 6.97 -6.07
N GLY A 123 -15.90 8.19 -6.56
CA GLY A 123 -17.08 8.98 -6.22
C GLY A 123 -17.11 9.52 -4.79
N LYS A 124 -15.97 9.47 -4.07
CA LYS A 124 -15.89 9.99 -2.70
C LYS A 124 -15.87 11.51 -2.71
N LYS A 125 -16.55 12.10 -1.73
CA LYS A 125 -16.55 13.55 -1.49
C LYS A 125 -15.67 13.91 -0.30
N ALA A 126 -15.06 15.10 -0.37
CA ALA A 126 -14.34 15.73 0.73
C ALA A 126 -15.14 16.92 1.27
N GLY A 127 -14.98 17.20 2.56
CA GLY A 127 -15.51 18.37 3.24
C GLY A 127 -14.61 18.73 4.41
N LEU A 128 -14.71 19.96 4.93
CA LEU A 128 -13.81 20.47 5.97
C LEU A 128 -13.76 19.58 7.22
N LEU A 129 -14.92 19.15 7.72
CA LEU A 129 -14.98 18.24 8.88
C LEU A 129 -14.26 16.91 8.60
N LYS A 130 -14.41 16.36 7.39
CA LYS A 130 -13.74 15.12 6.98
C LYS A 130 -12.22 15.31 6.92
N ILE A 131 -11.74 16.44 6.40
CA ILE A 131 -10.30 16.74 6.36
C ILE A 131 -9.71 16.72 7.77
N ILE A 132 -10.36 17.41 8.72
CA ILE A 132 -9.87 17.54 10.09
C ILE A 132 -9.97 16.19 10.83
N PHE A 133 -11.18 15.65 10.98
CA PHE A 133 -11.40 14.49 11.82
C PHE A 133 -10.80 13.20 11.27
N TYR A 134 -10.77 13.03 9.94
CA TYR A 134 -10.17 11.82 9.36
C TYR A 134 -8.65 11.81 9.52
N SER A 135 -8.01 12.99 9.47
CA SER A 135 -6.56 13.11 9.72
C SER A 135 -6.23 12.86 11.19
N MET A 136 -7.04 13.40 12.12
CA MET A 136 -6.91 13.09 13.55
C MET A 136 -7.10 11.59 13.84
N ALA A 137 -8.15 10.98 13.28
CA ALA A 137 -8.38 9.55 13.42
C ALA A 137 -7.22 8.73 12.83
N LYS A 138 -6.66 9.16 11.68
CA LYS A 138 -5.50 8.51 11.06
C LYS A 138 -4.26 8.59 11.94
N PHE A 139 -4.02 9.72 12.61
CA PHE A 139 -2.94 9.86 13.58
C PHE A 139 -3.09 8.82 14.70
N ILE A 140 -4.24 8.79 15.39
CA ILE A 140 -4.48 7.89 16.53
C ILE A 140 -4.36 6.43 16.11
N PHE A 141 -5.00 6.04 15.00
CA PHE A 141 -4.92 4.68 14.48
C PHE A 141 -3.49 4.27 14.16
N THR A 142 -2.73 5.15 13.51
CA THR A 142 -1.33 4.86 13.16
C THR A 142 -0.45 4.79 14.40
N LEU A 143 -0.68 5.67 15.39
CA LEU A 143 0.07 5.68 16.64
C LEU A 143 -0.14 4.39 17.44
N ILE A 144 -1.37 3.89 17.51
CA ILE A 144 -1.66 2.60 18.15
C ILE A 144 -0.96 1.45 17.40
N LYS A 145 -0.99 1.47 16.06
CA LYS A 145 -0.40 0.41 15.24
C LYS A 145 1.13 0.42 15.26
N SER A 146 1.76 1.59 15.16
CA SER A 146 3.20 1.70 14.98
C SER A 146 3.98 2.03 16.24
N ARG A 147 3.31 2.59 17.26
CA ARG A 147 3.92 3.19 18.45
C ARG A 147 5.00 4.24 18.14
N HIS A 148 5.02 4.75 16.91
CA HIS A 148 6.02 5.69 16.42
C HIS A 148 5.38 7.04 16.10
N ILE A 149 5.68 8.05 16.91
CA ILE A 149 5.01 9.36 16.85
C ILE A 149 5.27 10.08 15.53
N VAL A 150 6.53 10.24 15.12
CA VAL A 150 6.90 10.97 13.90
C VAL A 150 6.26 10.33 12.66
N PHE A 151 6.40 9.02 12.49
CA PHE A 151 5.71 8.27 11.43
C PHE A 151 4.20 8.51 11.43
N SER A 152 3.57 8.49 12.61
CA SER A 152 2.12 8.72 12.75
C SER A 152 1.70 10.13 12.36
N ILE A 153 2.50 11.15 12.69
CA ILE A 153 2.28 12.54 12.26
C ILE A 153 2.33 12.63 10.73
N ILE A 154 3.34 12.02 10.11
CA ILE A 154 3.49 12.09 8.65
C ILE A 154 2.37 11.29 7.93
N GLN A 155 1.92 10.17 8.49
CA GLN A 155 0.76 9.44 7.98
C GLN A 155 -0.56 10.23 8.12
N SER A 156 -0.70 11.01 9.19
CA SER A 156 -1.80 11.96 9.35
C SER A 156 -1.73 13.08 8.31
N LEU A 157 -0.53 13.66 8.08
CA LEU A 157 -0.30 14.65 7.04
C LEU A 157 -0.64 14.10 5.65
N HIS A 158 -0.29 12.85 5.35
CA HIS A 158 -0.69 12.18 4.11
C HIS A 158 -2.20 12.14 3.92
N SER A 159 -2.94 11.77 4.97
CA SER A 159 -4.41 11.77 4.97
C SER A 159 -4.96 13.18 4.78
N PHE A 160 -4.45 14.16 5.53
CA PHE A 160 -4.84 15.56 5.42
C PHE A 160 -4.67 16.08 3.99
N LEU A 161 -3.48 15.91 3.42
CA LEU A 161 -3.19 16.34 2.05
C LEU A 161 -4.09 15.64 1.03
N SER A 162 -4.38 14.34 1.21
CA SER A 162 -5.24 13.59 0.29
C SER A 162 -6.66 14.16 0.26
N TRP A 163 -7.24 14.44 1.43
CA TRP A 163 -8.61 14.97 1.51
C TRP A 163 -8.68 16.45 1.13
N SER A 164 -7.67 17.25 1.48
CA SER A 164 -7.60 18.67 1.09
C SER A 164 -7.47 18.81 -0.42
N LYS A 165 -6.60 18.02 -1.07
CA LYS A 165 -6.49 18.01 -2.54
C LYS A 165 -7.80 17.57 -3.20
N LEU A 166 -8.47 16.56 -2.65
CA LEU A 166 -9.78 16.14 -3.16
C LEU A 166 -10.81 17.26 -3.04
N TYR A 167 -10.84 17.97 -1.91
CA TYR A 167 -11.75 19.10 -1.69
C TYR A 167 -11.59 20.17 -2.77
N PHE A 168 -10.37 20.59 -3.08
CA PHE A 168 -10.10 21.57 -4.14
C PHE A 168 -10.22 21.02 -5.57
N LEU A 169 -10.28 19.70 -5.78
CA LEU A 169 -10.57 19.10 -7.09
C LEU A 169 -12.07 19.06 -7.42
N HIS A 170 -12.93 19.35 -6.44
CA HIS A 170 -14.39 19.36 -6.54
C HIS A 170 -15.00 20.76 -6.42
N SER A 171 -14.26 21.72 -5.85
CA SER A 171 -14.55 23.15 -5.93
C SER A 171 -14.23 23.70 -7.31
#